data_AF-A0A257WUY5-F1
#
_entry.id   AF-A0A257WUY5-F1
#
_cell.length_a   1.000
_cell.length_b   1.000
_cell.length_c   1.000
_cell.angle_alpha   90.00
_cell.angle_beta   90.00
_cell.angle_gamma   90.00
#
_symmetry.space_group_name_H-M   'P 1'
#
loop_
_entity.id
_entity.type
_entity.pdbx_description
1 polymer ?
#
loop_
_entity_poly.entity_id
_entity_poly.type
_entity_poly.pdbx_seq_one_letter_code
_entity_poly.pdbx_strand_id
1 'polypeptide(L)'
;MGGSSSAACLDVSWVEYDGMNSISSASAEAHLCARVATLAEQLLTTALSQQTQKEHAEAEKLGRLMNDPKGKGFTFAMVDEVFRSRDPKIEARRWRGLLAAFGVPEYPPLADRLLMRLGAAGSLVLPGVVMKAVAARMRADSARVILQGEKEPLQRYLHMRTAEGFRINLNHLGEAVLGEAEA
;
A
#
# COMPACT_ATOMS: atom_id res chain seq x y z
N MET A 1 19.23 -39.95 66.70
CA MET A 1 17.98 -40.74 66.63
C MET A 1 16.92 -39.79 66.07
N GLY A 2 16.26 -39.95 64.93
CA GLY A 2 16.08 -41.05 63.99
C GLY A 2 14.72 -40.79 63.30
N GLY A 3 14.62 -41.06 61.99
CA GLY A 3 13.38 -40.96 61.19
C GLY A 3 13.35 -39.70 60.30
N SER A 4 13.73 -39.71 59.03
CA SER A 4 13.19 -40.46 57.88
C SER A 4 11.69 -40.21 57.66
N SER A 5 11.35 -39.36 56.68
CA SER A 5 10.30 -39.70 55.73
C SER A 5 10.33 -38.80 54.49
N SER A 6 10.66 -39.45 53.38
CA SER A 6 10.14 -39.28 52.02
C SER A 6 10.28 -37.92 51.32
N ALA A 7 11.34 -37.85 50.51
CA ALA A 7 11.36 -37.07 49.29
C ALA A 7 10.30 -37.58 48.29
N ALA A 8 9.58 -36.67 47.65
CA ALA A 8 9.00 -36.88 46.34
C ALA A 8 9.48 -35.72 45.46
N CYS A 9 10.78 -35.77 45.13
CA CYS A 9 11.35 -34.99 44.06
C CYS A 9 10.77 -35.55 42.76
N LEU A 10 10.10 -34.72 41.97
CA LEU A 10 9.69 -35.07 40.62
C LEU A 10 10.97 -35.42 39.85
N ASP A 11 11.15 -36.72 39.61
CA ASP A 11 12.22 -37.26 38.79
C ASP A 11 11.91 -36.89 37.33
N VAL A 12 12.26 -35.66 36.96
CA VAL A 12 12.31 -35.23 35.57
C VAL A 12 13.60 -35.78 35.02
N SER A 13 13.53 -37.03 34.54
CA SER A 13 14.58 -37.64 33.75
C SER A 13 14.80 -36.78 32.51
N TRP A 14 15.86 -35.97 32.51
CA TRP A 14 16.40 -35.41 31.28
C TRP A 14 16.93 -36.59 30.47
N VAL A 15 16.22 -36.95 29.40
CA VAL A 15 16.82 -37.79 28.37
C VAL A 15 17.90 -36.94 27.72
N GLU A 16 19.14 -37.30 27.99
CA GLU A 16 20.35 -36.76 27.37
C GLU A 16 20.31 -37.14 25.86
N TYR A 17 19.55 -36.38 25.08
CA TYR A 17 19.55 -36.38 23.61
C TYR A 17 20.62 -35.42 23.10
N ASP A 18 21.84 -35.51 23.64
CA ASP A 18 22.88 -34.53 23.43
C ASP A 18 23.85 -34.98 22.32
N GLY A 19 23.97 -34.18 21.25
CA GLY A 19 25.00 -34.32 20.22
C GLY A 19 24.50 -34.53 18.79
N MET A 20 23.83 -35.65 18.48
CA MET A 20 23.59 -36.03 17.07
C MET A 20 22.33 -35.41 16.44
N ASN A 21 21.28 -35.16 17.23
CA ASN A 21 19.98 -34.68 16.71
C ASN A 21 19.91 -33.15 16.58
N SER A 22 20.66 -32.42 17.42
CA SER A 22 20.75 -30.94 17.36
C SER A 22 21.59 -30.45 16.18
N ILE A 23 22.64 -31.19 15.79
CA ILE A 23 23.44 -30.90 14.59
C ILE A 23 22.62 -31.20 13.31
N SER A 24 21.77 -32.23 13.34
CA SER A 24 20.87 -32.56 12.23
C SER A 24 19.75 -31.52 12.05
N SER A 25 19.13 -31.04 13.13
CA SER A 25 18.12 -29.97 13.04
C SER A 25 18.74 -28.63 12.63
N ALA A 26 19.91 -28.26 13.18
CA ALA A 26 20.60 -27.02 12.82
C ALA A 26 21.08 -27.02 11.35
N SER A 27 21.58 -28.17 10.86
CA SER A 27 21.95 -28.31 9.45
C SER A 27 20.73 -28.33 8.51
N ALA A 28 19.59 -28.91 8.94
CA ALA A 28 18.33 -28.87 8.20
C ALA A 28 17.74 -27.45 8.13
N GLU A 29 17.78 -26.70 9.23
CA GLU A 29 17.39 -25.29 9.30
C GLU A 29 18.28 -24.43 8.41
N ALA A 30 19.61 -24.62 8.46
CA ALA A 30 20.54 -23.92 7.59
C ALA A 30 20.25 -24.18 6.10
N HIS A 31 19.96 -25.44 5.73
CA HIS A 31 19.54 -25.78 4.37
C HIS A 31 18.19 -25.13 3.98
N LEU A 32 17.23 -25.05 4.90
CA LEU A 32 15.94 -24.42 4.63
C LEU A 32 16.11 -22.91 4.42
N CYS A 33 16.87 -22.23 5.28
CA CYS A 33 17.20 -20.81 5.14
C CYS A 33 17.89 -20.52 3.80
N ALA A 34 18.86 -21.35 3.41
CA ALA A 34 19.53 -21.23 2.12
C ALA A 34 18.54 -21.38 0.95
N ARG A 35 17.66 -22.39 1.00
CA ARG A 35 16.63 -22.61 -0.04
C ARG A 35 15.64 -21.46 -0.13
N VAL A 36 15.21 -20.92 1.01
CA VAL A 36 14.29 -19.76 1.05
C VAL A 36 14.96 -18.53 0.45
N ALA A 37 16.22 -18.25 0.81
CA ALA A 37 16.98 -17.14 0.25
C ALA A 37 17.15 -17.27 -1.27
N THR A 38 17.52 -18.46 -1.77
CA THR A 38 17.64 -18.73 -3.21
C THR A 38 16.31 -18.55 -3.93
N LEU A 39 15.22 -19.07 -3.37
CA LEU A 39 13.90 -18.91 -4.00
C LEU A 39 13.46 -17.45 -4.01
N ALA A 40 13.68 -16.70 -2.92
CA ALA A 40 13.36 -15.28 -2.84
C ALA A 40 14.16 -14.47 -3.88
N GLU A 41 15.44 -14.77 -4.05
CA GLU A 41 16.30 -14.15 -5.07
C GLU A 41 15.80 -14.45 -6.49
N GLN A 42 15.44 -15.70 -6.79
CA GLN A 42 14.90 -16.09 -8.09
C GLN A 42 13.57 -15.38 -8.40
N LEU A 43 12.68 -15.32 -7.42
CA LEU A 43 11.40 -14.61 -7.55
C LEU A 43 11.61 -13.11 -7.77
N LEU A 44 12.49 -12.48 -6.99
CA LEU A 44 12.81 -11.06 -7.13
C LEU A 44 13.42 -10.77 -8.51
N THR A 45 14.38 -11.57 -8.94
CA THR A 45 15.06 -11.39 -10.24
C THR A 45 14.09 -11.53 -11.41
N THR A 46 13.18 -12.51 -11.33
CA THR A 46 12.13 -12.73 -12.33
C THR A 46 11.11 -11.60 -12.34
N ALA A 47 10.70 -11.12 -11.17
CA ALA A 47 9.77 -9.99 -11.06
C ALA A 47 10.37 -8.71 -11.64
N LEU A 48 11.65 -8.43 -11.35
CA LEU A 48 12.34 -7.25 -11.86
C LEU A 48 12.55 -7.34 -13.39
N SER A 49 12.82 -8.52 -13.94
CA SER A 49 13.01 -8.68 -15.39
C SER A 49 11.71 -8.58 -16.20
N GLN A 50 10.57 -8.86 -15.58
CA GLN A 50 9.24 -8.77 -16.19
C GLN A 50 8.55 -7.42 -15.94
N GLN A 51 9.15 -6.53 -15.15
CA GLN A 51 8.57 -5.24 -14.80
C GLN A 51 8.41 -4.34 -16.04
N THR A 52 7.21 -3.81 -16.25
CA THR A 52 6.96 -2.85 -17.32
C THR A 52 7.54 -1.47 -16.98
N GLN A 53 7.85 -0.67 -18.01
CA GLN A 53 8.34 0.71 -17.81
C GLN A 53 7.39 1.58 -16.98
N LYS A 54 6.08 1.35 -17.11
CA LYS A 54 5.05 2.06 -16.32
C LYS A 54 5.13 1.67 -14.85
N GLU A 55 5.23 0.39 -14.54
CA GLU A 55 5.37 -0.10 -13.15
C GLU A 55 6.68 0.39 -12.52
N HIS A 56 7.76 0.43 -13.28
CA HIS A 56 9.03 0.98 -12.81
C HIS A 56 8.89 2.46 -12.44
N ALA A 57 8.27 3.27 -13.32
CA ALA A 57 8.03 4.69 -13.06
C ALA A 57 7.10 4.93 -11.85
N GLU A 58 6.09 4.08 -11.65
CA GLU A 58 5.20 4.12 -10.48
C GLU A 58 5.95 3.78 -9.18
N ALA A 59 6.76 2.71 -9.20
CA ALA A 59 7.59 2.32 -8.05
C ALA A 59 8.59 3.42 -7.68
N GLU A 60 9.23 4.04 -8.68
CA GLU A 60 10.15 5.15 -8.46
C GLU A 60 9.42 6.39 -7.89
N LYS A 61 8.22 6.72 -8.41
CA LYS A 61 7.38 7.80 -7.87
C LYS A 61 7.01 7.54 -6.41
N LEU A 62 6.65 6.31 -6.05
CA LEU A 62 6.37 5.92 -4.67
C LEU A 62 7.62 6.02 -3.79
N GLY A 63 8.78 5.57 -4.28
CA GLY A 63 10.06 5.72 -3.59
C GLY A 63 10.41 7.19 -3.32
N ARG A 64 10.21 8.07 -4.31
CA ARG A 64 10.38 9.52 -4.11
C ARG A 64 9.39 10.10 -3.10
N LEU A 65 8.14 9.63 -3.08
CA LEU A 65 7.16 10.04 -2.08
C LEU A 65 7.61 9.64 -0.67
N MET A 66 8.13 8.42 -0.49
CA MET A 66 8.63 7.96 0.82
C MET A 66 9.75 8.86 1.34
N ASN A 67 10.58 9.39 0.44
CA ASN A 67 11.70 10.28 0.74
C ASN A 67 11.33 11.78 0.75
N ASP A 68 10.06 12.14 0.58
CA ASP A 68 9.56 13.52 0.60
C ASP A 68 8.64 13.74 1.82
N PRO A 69 9.18 14.16 2.99
CA PRO A 69 8.38 14.35 4.21
C PRO A 69 7.24 15.36 4.03
N LYS A 70 7.49 16.47 3.33
CA LYS A 70 6.48 17.50 3.07
C LYS A 70 5.45 17.01 2.07
N GLY A 71 5.89 16.32 1.01
CA GLY A 71 5.02 15.68 0.03
C GLY A 71 4.09 14.66 0.66
N LYS A 72 4.57 13.82 1.59
CA LYS A 72 3.71 12.90 2.36
C LYS A 72 2.62 13.63 3.13
N GLY A 73 3.00 14.66 3.89
CA GLY A 73 2.05 15.49 4.64
C GLY A 73 0.99 16.12 3.73
N PHE A 74 1.44 16.70 2.61
CA PHE A 74 0.56 17.25 1.59
C PHE A 74 -0.40 16.19 1.01
N THR A 75 0.09 15.01 0.64
CA THR A 75 -0.75 13.95 0.06
C THR A 75 -1.83 13.50 1.04
N PHE A 76 -1.48 13.27 2.31
CA PHE A 76 -2.46 12.89 3.33
C PHE A 76 -3.50 13.98 3.57
N ALA A 77 -3.07 15.22 3.78
CA ALA A 77 -3.98 16.34 3.98
C ALA A 77 -4.87 16.57 2.74
N MET A 78 -4.34 16.36 1.53
CA MET A 78 -5.13 16.49 0.31
C MET A 78 -6.26 15.45 0.25
N VAL A 79 -5.94 14.19 0.51
CA VAL A 79 -6.93 13.10 0.47
C VAL A 79 -8.01 13.28 1.55
N ASP A 80 -7.63 13.75 2.74
CA ASP A 80 -8.57 13.93 3.85
C ASP A 80 -9.41 15.21 3.74
N GLU A 81 -8.79 16.35 3.42
CA GLU A 81 -9.42 17.66 3.60
C GLU A 81 -10.06 18.20 2.32
N VAL A 82 -9.42 17.99 1.16
CA VAL A 82 -9.79 18.73 -0.07
C VAL A 82 -11.15 18.28 -0.59
N PHE A 83 -11.40 16.98 -0.70
CA PHE A 83 -12.61 16.43 -1.32
C PHE A 83 -13.75 16.16 -0.35
N ARG A 84 -13.65 16.67 0.88
CA ARG A 84 -14.70 16.52 1.90
C ARG A 84 -15.92 17.41 1.64
N SER A 85 -15.77 18.45 0.81
CA SER A 85 -16.86 19.34 0.41
C SER A 85 -17.28 19.05 -1.03
N ARG A 86 -18.58 19.20 -1.34
CA ARG A 86 -19.08 19.15 -2.73
C ARG A 86 -19.01 20.50 -3.46
N ASP A 87 -18.54 21.57 -2.80
CA ASP A 87 -18.38 22.90 -3.41
C ASP A 87 -16.95 23.08 -3.96
N PRO A 88 -16.78 23.16 -5.30
CA PRO A 88 -15.46 23.29 -5.91
C PRO A 88 -14.69 24.55 -5.50
N LYS A 89 -15.38 25.62 -5.06
CA LYS A 89 -14.71 26.83 -4.56
C LYS A 89 -14.03 26.57 -3.21
N ILE A 90 -14.66 25.75 -2.35
CA ILE A 90 -14.10 25.34 -1.07
C ILE A 90 -12.93 24.37 -1.30
N GLU A 91 -13.12 23.37 -2.16
CA GLU A 91 -12.06 22.42 -2.55
C GLU A 91 -10.82 23.16 -3.08
N ALA A 92 -11.00 24.08 -4.03
CA ALA A 92 -9.92 24.87 -4.61
C ALA A 92 -9.20 25.75 -3.57
N ARG A 93 -9.95 26.35 -2.64
CA ARG A 93 -9.37 27.14 -1.55
C ARG A 93 -8.51 26.27 -0.63
N ARG A 94 -9.01 25.10 -0.22
CA ARG A 94 -8.27 24.14 0.62
C ARG A 94 -7.03 23.65 -0.09
N TRP A 95 -7.15 23.23 -1.34
CA TRP A 95 -6.02 22.75 -2.13
C TRP A 95 -4.91 23.79 -2.28
N ARG A 96 -5.25 25.06 -2.57
CA ARG A 96 -4.27 26.16 -2.55
C ARG A 96 -3.68 26.39 -1.16
N GLY A 97 -4.48 26.28 -0.10
CA GLY A 97 -4.02 26.36 1.28
C GLY A 97 -2.98 25.31 1.62
N LEU A 98 -3.20 24.06 1.19
CA LEU A 98 -2.22 22.98 1.35
C LEU A 98 -0.94 23.25 0.57
N LEU A 99 -1.04 23.75 -0.67
CA LEU A 99 0.13 24.14 -1.45
C LEU A 99 0.92 25.28 -0.81
N ALA A 100 0.25 26.21 -0.12
CA ALA A 100 0.91 27.28 0.62
C ALA A 100 1.59 26.77 1.91
N ALA A 101 0.95 25.82 2.62
CA ALA A 101 1.46 25.26 3.87
C ALA A 101 2.64 24.29 3.67
N PHE A 102 2.53 23.38 2.70
CA PHE A 102 3.52 22.33 2.46
C PHE A 102 4.48 22.65 1.32
N GLY A 103 4.11 23.58 0.43
CA GLY A 103 4.76 23.75 -0.86
C GLY A 103 4.21 22.78 -1.91
N VAL A 104 4.78 22.85 -3.12
CA VAL A 104 4.51 21.85 -4.17
C VAL A 104 5.38 20.62 -3.86
N PRO A 105 4.80 19.41 -3.75
CA PRO A 105 5.57 18.19 -3.52
C PRO A 105 6.64 17.95 -4.56
N GLU A 106 7.73 17.30 -4.16
CA GLU A 106 8.88 17.03 -5.02
C GLU A 106 8.83 15.64 -5.64
N TYR A 107 8.06 14.71 -5.07
CA TYR A 107 7.94 13.36 -5.63
C TYR A 107 7.34 13.27 -7.06
N PRO A 108 6.44 14.16 -7.51
CA PRO A 108 5.95 14.12 -8.89
C PRO A 108 7.02 14.56 -9.90
N PRO A 109 6.90 14.15 -11.17
CA PRO A 109 7.73 14.69 -12.26
C PRO A 109 7.64 16.21 -12.35
N LEU A 110 8.68 16.86 -12.88
CA LEU A 110 8.75 18.33 -13.00
C LEU A 110 7.54 18.93 -13.76
N ALA A 111 7.08 18.25 -14.80
CA ALA A 111 5.89 18.65 -15.55
C ALA A 111 4.64 18.69 -14.66
N ASP A 112 4.43 17.67 -13.82
CA ASP A 112 3.31 17.59 -12.88
C ASP A 112 3.41 18.71 -11.82
N ARG A 113 4.62 19.01 -11.33
CA ARG A 113 4.84 20.12 -10.38
C ARG A 113 4.47 21.47 -11.00
N LEU A 114 4.83 21.68 -12.26
CA LEU A 114 4.44 22.89 -13.00
C LEU A 114 2.92 22.97 -13.17
N LEU A 115 2.28 21.87 -13.56
CA LEU A 115 0.82 21.78 -13.67
C LEU A 115 0.12 22.07 -12.35
N MET A 116 0.66 21.62 -11.22
CA MET A 116 0.12 21.95 -9.89
C MET A 116 0.17 23.45 -9.61
N ARG A 117 1.28 24.13 -9.95
CA ARG A 117 1.40 25.59 -9.80
C ARG A 117 0.42 26.34 -10.69
N LEU A 118 0.34 25.94 -11.96
CA LEU A 118 -0.61 26.53 -12.92
C LEU A 118 -2.05 26.27 -12.51
N GLY A 119 -2.36 25.06 -12.05
CA GLY A 119 -3.66 24.70 -11.51
C GLY A 119 -4.01 25.56 -10.30
N ALA A 120 -3.07 25.81 -9.39
CA ALA A 120 -3.30 26.67 -8.23
C ALA A 120 -3.74 28.07 -8.66
N ALA A 121 -3.04 28.69 -9.61
CA ALA A 121 -3.44 29.98 -10.17
C ALA A 121 -4.79 29.90 -10.92
N GLY A 122 -4.95 28.92 -11.80
CA GLY A 122 -6.18 28.72 -12.59
C GLY A 122 -7.42 28.44 -11.74
N SER A 123 -7.25 27.84 -10.57
CA SER A 123 -8.34 27.53 -9.63
C SER A 123 -8.97 28.77 -8.99
N LEU A 124 -8.36 29.95 -9.14
CA LEU A 124 -8.97 31.24 -8.76
C LEU A 124 -10.06 31.65 -9.76
N VAL A 125 -9.87 31.33 -11.04
CA VAL A 125 -10.77 31.73 -12.14
C VAL A 125 -11.79 30.63 -12.43
N LEU A 126 -11.34 29.37 -12.52
CA LEU A 126 -12.15 28.21 -12.89
C LEU A 126 -12.01 27.06 -11.88
N PRO A 127 -12.44 27.25 -10.61
CA PRO A 127 -12.29 26.25 -9.56
C PRO A 127 -12.92 24.90 -9.93
N GLY A 128 -14.11 24.91 -10.53
CA GLY A 128 -14.80 23.69 -10.92
C GLY A 128 -14.06 22.86 -11.97
N VAL A 129 -13.40 23.49 -12.94
CA VAL A 129 -12.65 22.77 -13.98
C VAL A 129 -11.36 22.21 -13.40
N VAL A 130 -10.62 23.04 -12.65
CA VAL A 130 -9.35 22.62 -12.05
C VAL A 130 -9.56 21.49 -11.06
N MET A 131 -10.53 21.60 -10.14
CA MET A 131 -10.73 20.57 -9.12
C MET A 131 -11.24 19.24 -9.71
N LYS A 132 -12.05 19.28 -10.78
CA LYS A 132 -12.38 18.07 -11.55
C LYS A 132 -11.15 17.43 -12.17
N ALA A 133 -10.23 18.22 -12.74
CA ALA A 133 -8.99 17.70 -13.32
C ALA A 133 -8.09 17.08 -12.24
N VAL A 134 -7.95 17.73 -11.08
CA VAL A 134 -7.19 17.20 -9.93
C VAL A 134 -7.81 15.87 -9.46
N ALA A 135 -9.13 15.84 -9.26
CA ALA A 135 -9.83 14.62 -8.83
C ALA A 135 -9.73 13.49 -9.87
N ALA A 136 -9.77 13.80 -11.17
CA ALA A 136 -9.58 12.83 -12.24
C ALA A 136 -8.16 12.25 -12.23
N ARG A 137 -7.14 13.09 -12.02
CA ARG A 137 -5.74 12.65 -11.88
C ARG A 137 -5.55 11.71 -10.69
N MET A 138 -6.13 12.04 -9.53
CA MET A 138 -6.06 11.16 -8.36
C MET A 138 -6.75 9.82 -8.59
N ARG A 139 -7.94 9.83 -9.20
CA ARG A 139 -8.64 8.59 -9.57
C ARG A 139 -7.78 7.74 -10.51
N ALA A 140 -7.17 8.35 -11.52
CA ALA A 140 -6.28 7.66 -12.45
C ALA A 140 -5.07 7.03 -11.74
N ASP A 141 -4.44 7.76 -10.80
CA ASP A 141 -3.32 7.25 -10.01
C ASP A 141 -3.75 6.07 -9.11
N SER A 142 -4.97 6.08 -8.59
CA SER A 142 -5.51 5.02 -7.72
C SER A 142 -6.12 3.81 -8.45
N ALA A 143 -6.45 3.95 -9.74
CA ALA A 143 -7.24 2.97 -10.49
C ALA A 143 -6.56 1.59 -10.63
N ARG A 144 -5.24 1.52 -10.39
CA ARG A 144 -4.48 0.27 -10.43
C ARG A 144 -4.72 -0.61 -9.19
N VAL A 145 -5.09 0.01 -8.07
CA VAL A 145 -5.30 -0.64 -6.77
C VAL A 145 -6.76 -0.63 -6.33
N ILE A 146 -7.52 0.39 -6.73
CA ILE A 146 -8.95 0.51 -6.47
C ILE A 146 -9.68 0.34 -7.80
N LEU A 147 -10.44 -0.74 -7.92
CA LEU A 147 -11.25 -1.00 -9.10
C LEU A 147 -12.47 -0.09 -9.12
N GLN A 148 -12.83 0.33 -10.32
CA GLN A 148 -14.11 0.99 -10.58
C GLN A 148 -15.25 0.04 -10.22
N GLY A 149 -16.20 0.52 -9.40
CA GLY A 149 -17.35 -0.25 -8.94
C GLY A 149 -18.45 -0.39 -10.00
N GLU A 150 -18.36 0.37 -11.08
CA GLU A 150 -19.29 0.32 -12.20
C GLU A 150 -19.26 -1.07 -12.88
N LYS A 151 -20.44 -1.58 -13.22
CA LYS A 151 -20.64 -2.95 -13.70
C LYS A 151 -19.77 -3.30 -14.91
N GLU A 152 -19.73 -2.43 -15.92
CA GLU A 152 -19.00 -2.69 -17.16
C GLU A 152 -17.47 -2.71 -16.99
N PRO A 153 -16.82 -1.67 -16.40
CA PRO A 153 -15.39 -1.71 -16.09
C PRO A 153 -14.99 -2.90 -15.21
N LEU A 154 -15.80 -3.21 -14.19
CA LEU A 154 -15.51 -4.30 -13.27
C LEU A 154 -15.56 -5.66 -13.99
N GLN A 155 -16.61 -5.93 -14.77
CA GLN A 155 -16.73 -7.19 -15.52
C GLN A 155 -15.58 -7.38 -16.49
N ARG A 156 -15.17 -6.33 -17.20
CA ARG A 156 -14.01 -6.37 -18.11
C ARG A 156 -12.73 -6.74 -17.37
N TYR A 157 -12.49 -6.12 -16.22
CA TYR A 157 -11.31 -6.42 -15.39
C TYR A 157 -11.32 -7.87 -14.89
N LEU A 158 -12.45 -8.34 -14.35
CA LEU A 158 -12.58 -9.70 -13.83
C LEU A 158 -12.36 -10.75 -14.92
N HIS A 159 -12.94 -10.56 -16.11
CA HIS A 159 -12.75 -11.47 -17.23
C HIS A 159 -11.29 -11.53 -17.68
N MET A 160 -10.65 -10.38 -17.86
CA MET A 160 -9.24 -10.29 -18.24
C MET A 160 -8.34 -11.02 -17.24
N ARG A 161 -8.48 -10.73 -15.94
CA ARG A 161 -7.65 -11.35 -14.89
C ARG A 161 -7.92 -12.84 -14.71
N THR A 162 -9.17 -13.28 -14.88
CA THR A 162 -9.50 -14.72 -14.83
C THR A 162 -8.89 -15.45 -16.03
N ALA A 163 -8.89 -14.84 -17.22
CA ALA A 163 -8.24 -15.39 -18.41
C ALA A 163 -6.71 -15.47 -18.28
N GLU A 164 -6.10 -14.59 -17.49
CA GLU A 164 -4.68 -14.64 -17.10
C GLU A 164 -4.38 -15.73 -16.04
N GLY A 165 -5.39 -16.47 -15.57
CA GLY A 165 -5.23 -17.57 -14.61
C GLY A 165 -5.31 -17.15 -13.14
N PHE A 166 -5.68 -15.90 -12.83
CA PHE A 166 -5.80 -15.43 -11.46
C PHE A 166 -7.14 -15.82 -10.82
N ARG A 167 -7.10 -16.27 -9.55
CA ARG A 167 -8.28 -16.32 -8.68
C ARG A 167 -8.45 -14.98 -7.98
N ILE A 168 -9.61 -14.36 -8.16
CA ILE A 168 -9.87 -13.01 -7.68
C ILE A 168 -10.65 -13.07 -6.36
N ASN A 169 -10.16 -12.38 -5.33
CA ASN A 169 -10.90 -12.08 -4.12
C ASN A 169 -11.23 -10.58 -4.11
N LEU A 170 -12.52 -10.25 -4.09
CA LEU A 170 -12.99 -8.87 -4.20
C LEU A 170 -13.56 -8.41 -2.86
N ASN A 171 -13.04 -7.30 -2.35
CA ASN A 171 -13.63 -6.59 -1.22
C ASN A 171 -14.36 -5.34 -1.73
N HIS A 172 -15.64 -5.20 -1.39
CA HIS A 172 -16.41 -4.01 -1.75
C HIS A 172 -16.20 -2.94 -0.67
N LEU A 173 -15.67 -1.78 -1.07
CA LEU A 173 -15.53 -0.63 -0.18
C LEU A 173 -16.86 0.13 -0.12
N GLY A 174 -17.59 -0.01 0.99
CA GLY A 174 -18.82 0.73 1.27
C GLY A 174 -18.61 1.93 2.20
N GLU A 175 -19.56 2.86 2.19
CA GLU A 175 -19.71 3.83 3.27
C GLU A 175 -20.21 3.07 4.53
N ALA A 176 -19.85 3.54 5.73
CA ALA A 176 -20.32 2.91 6.96
C ALA A 176 -21.86 2.90 6.98
N VAL A 177 -22.45 1.71 7.11
CA VAL A 177 -23.90 1.52 7.20
C VAL A 177 -24.37 2.16 8.51
N LEU A 178 -25.08 3.28 8.42
CA LEU A 178 -25.55 4.06 9.58
C LEU A 178 -27.02 3.77 9.95
N GLY A 179 -27.66 2.74 9.37
CA GLY A 179 -29.02 2.36 9.74
C GLY A 179 -29.52 1.05 9.14
N GLU A 180 -30.61 0.53 9.71
CA GLU A 180 -31.29 -0.73 9.35
C GLU A 180 -31.91 -0.71 7.94
N ALA A 181 -31.99 0.45 7.29
CA ALA A 181 -32.56 0.61 5.95
C ALA A 181 -31.56 0.34 4.79
N GLU A 182 -30.27 0.21 5.09
CA GLU A 182 -29.19 -0.01 4.12
C GLU A 182 -28.53 -1.40 4.30
N ALA A 183 -29.12 -2.27 5.13
CA ALA A 183 -28.71 -3.65 5.37
C ALA A 183 -29.44 -4.67 4.49
#